data_AF-A0A5N6D643-F1
#
_entry.id   AF-A0A5N6D643-F1
#
_cell.length_a   1.000
_cell.length_b   1.000
_cell.length_c   1.000
_cell.angle_alpha   90.00
_cell.angle_beta   90.00
_cell.angle_gamma   90.00
#
_symmetry.space_group_name_H-M   'P 1'
#
loop_
_entity.id
_entity.type
_entity.pdbx_description
1 polymer ?
#
loop_
_entity_poly.entity_id
_entity_poly.type
_entity_poly.pdbx_seq_one_letter_code
_entity_poly.pdbx_strand_id
1 'polypeptide(L)'
;MKSKSQPKSEQSNTYNRCWDWIVTDGNCHYAKNRATFRSYRRAPGKIGGSRVLGVGSVELRVRRCSGDGEINTLVLDNVLHMPNARCNGLSLPKYRETHPLTGVDDEGDHVEARSDDGSEPEWYAEGYHGLSRVVLAGEPQGESHLSDDEHYMLSVMASNEEMEKLWQRVRNRSWVA
;
A
#
# COMPACT_ATOMS: atom_id res chain seq x y z
N MET A 1 14.13 16.34 -50.47
CA MET A 1 13.92 16.43 -49.02
C MET A 1 12.45 16.74 -48.74
N LYS A 2 11.73 15.81 -48.10
CA LYS A 2 10.50 16.01 -47.31
C LYS A 2 10.16 14.64 -46.71
N SER A 3 10.78 14.33 -45.58
CA SER A 3 10.43 13.15 -44.79
C SER A 3 9.08 13.40 -44.14
N LYS A 4 8.10 12.57 -44.48
CA LYS A 4 6.78 12.56 -43.84
C LYS A 4 6.96 12.03 -42.42
N SER A 5 6.70 12.87 -41.43
CA SER A 5 6.58 12.47 -40.04
C SER A 5 5.40 11.51 -39.88
N GLN A 6 5.68 10.28 -39.44
CA GLN A 6 4.63 9.37 -38.96
C GLN A 6 3.96 10.00 -37.73
N PRO A 7 2.62 9.88 -37.59
CA PRO A 7 1.95 10.31 -36.37
C PRO A 7 2.48 9.46 -35.21
N LYS A 8 2.94 10.13 -34.14
CA LYS A 8 3.20 9.50 -32.84
C LYS A 8 1.95 8.71 -32.47
N SER A 9 2.11 7.40 -32.29
CA SER A 9 1.07 6.60 -31.65
C SER A 9 0.68 7.29 -30.34
N GLU A 10 -0.59 7.63 -30.21
CA GLU A 10 -1.19 7.93 -28.92
C GLU A 10 -0.90 6.71 -28.04
N GLN A 11 0.09 6.82 -27.17
CA GLN A 11 0.30 5.86 -26.10
C GLN A 11 -1.02 5.79 -25.36
N SER A 12 -1.69 4.65 -25.47
CA SER A 12 -2.87 4.33 -24.70
C SER A 12 -2.59 4.74 -23.27
N ASN A 13 -3.45 5.59 -22.70
CA ASN A 13 -3.49 5.90 -21.27
C ASN A 13 -3.76 4.60 -20.49
N THR A 14 -2.75 3.74 -20.36
CA THR A 14 -2.75 2.67 -19.38
C THR A 14 -2.62 3.39 -18.06
N TYR A 15 -3.71 3.44 -17.29
CA TYR A 15 -3.67 3.89 -15.89
C TYR A 15 -2.60 3.06 -15.17
N ASN A 16 -1.38 3.58 -15.09
CA ASN A 16 -0.25 2.84 -14.58
C ASN A 16 -0.46 2.77 -13.06
N ARG A 17 -0.61 1.55 -12.55
CA ARG A 17 -0.84 1.31 -11.12
C ARG A 17 0.41 1.76 -10.35
N CYS A 18 0.21 2.39 -9.19
CA CYS A 18 1.30 2.58 -8.25
C CYS A 18 1.53 1.28 -7.47
N TRP A 19 2.75 0.77 -7.56
CA TRP A 19 3.18 -0.46 -6.88
C TRP A 19 4.04 -0.20 -5.65
N ASP A 20 4.39 1.06 -5.37
CA ASP A 20 5.18 1.41 -4.20
C ASP A 20 4.32 1.25 -2.94
N TRP A 21 4.59 0.18 -2.19
CA TRP A 21 4.07 -0.07 -0.86
C TRP A 21 5.12 0.35 0.15
N ILE A 22 4.94 1.52 0.73
CA ILE A 22 5.86 2.09 1.70
C ILE A 22 5.44 1.69 3.10
N VAL A 23 6.41 1.27 3.90
CA VAL A 23 6.24 1.02 5.33
C VAL A 23 6.03 2.36 6.03
N THR A 24 4.98 2.47 6.86
CA THR A 24 4.56 3.72 7.50
C THR A 24 4.22 3.51 8.97
N ASP A 25 4.28 4.59 9.75
CA ASP A 25 3.98 4.60 11.20
C ASP A 25 2.55 5.02 11.52
N GLY A 26 1.72 5.23 10.48
CA GLY A 26 0.30 5.54 10.64
C GLY A 26 -0.47 4.40 11.29
N ASN A 27 -1.75 4.59 11.60
CA ASN A 27 -2.62 3.53 12.14
C ASN A 27 -3.55 2.91 11.09
N CYS A 28 -3.34 3.23 9.80
CA CYS A 28 -4.16 2.75 8.70
C CYS A 28 -3.30 2.31 7.51
N HIS A 29 -3.61 1.13 6.95
CA HIS A 29 -3.17 0.80 5.59
C HIS A 29 -3.95 1.66 4.59
N TYR A 30 -3.31 2.03 3.48
CA TYR A 30 -3.99 2.72 2.39
C TYR A 30 -3.44 2.32 1.02
N ALA A 31 -4.28 2.40 0.01
CA ALA A 31 -3.90 2.13 -1.37
C ALA A 31 -4.43 3.21 -2.31
N LYS A 32 -3.59 3.60 -3.28
CA LYS A 32 -3.89 4.64 -4.27
C LYS A 32 -4.90 4.16 -5.30
N ASN A 33 -4.67 2.99 -5.89
CA ASN A 33 -5.46 2.53 -7.03
C ASN A 33 -6.56 1.57 -6.59
N ARG A 34 -7.79 1.81 -7.08
CA ARG A 34 -8.93 0.89 -6.88
C ARG A 34 -8.65 -0.55 -7.32
N ALA A 35 -7.84 -0.73 -8.35
CA ALA A 35 -7.51 -2.03 -8.93
C ALA A 35 -6.62 -2.91 -8.02
N THR A 36 -6.06 -2.34 -6.95
CA THR A 36 -5.27 -3.06 -5.94
C THR A 36 -6.14 -3.87 -4.97
N PHE A 37 -7.42 -3.53 -4.85
CA PHE A 37 -8.34 -4.13 -3.88
C PHE A 37 -8.94 -5.45 -4.38
N ARG A 38 -8.82 -6.51 -3.57
CA ARG A 38 -9.50 -7.79 -3.77
C ARG A 38 -10.97 -7.71 -3.41
N SER A 39 -11.28 -7.18 -2.22
CA SER A 39 -12.63 -6.83 -1.80
C SER A 39 -12.78 -5.31 -1.73
N TYR A 40 -13.99 -4.79 -1.95
CA TYR A 40 -14.17 -3.33 -1.92
C TYR A 40 -15.59 -2.92 -1.58
N ARG A 41 -15.70 -1.97 -0.65
CA ARG A 41 -16.96 -1.32 -0.28
C ARG A 41 -16.79 0.19 -0.41
N ARG A 42 -17.71 0.85 -1.12
CA ARG A 42 -17.71 2.31 -1.25
C ARG A 42 -18.05 2.93 0.10
N ALA A 43 -17.22 3.86 0.55
CA ALA A 43 -17.39 4.60 1.79
C ALA A 43 -16.71 5.97 1.66
N PRO A 44 -17.29 6.88 0.85
CA PRO A 44 -16.69 8.19 0.63
C PRO A 44 -16.65 8.98 1.94
N GLY A 45 -15.50 9.58 2.24
CA GLY A 45 -15.25 10.32 3.46
C GLY A 45 -13.89 11.01 3.47
N LYS A 46 -13.46 11.43 4.65
CA LYS A 46 -12.12 11.95 4.91
C LYS A 46 -11.55 11.27 6.16
N ILE A 47 -10.25 10.97 6.12
CA ILE A 47 -9.45 10.43 7.22
C ILE A 47 -8.12 11.19 7.24
N GLY A 48 -7.71 11.73 8.38
CA GLY A 48 -6.46 12.51 8.47
C GLY A 48 -6.44 13.68 7.47
N GLY A 49 -7.58 14.33 7.24
CA GLY A 49 -7.76 15.38 6.23
C GLY A 49 -7.78 14.91 4.77
N SER A 50 -7.42 13.66 4.51
CA SER A 50 -7.27 13.10 3.17
C SER A 50 -8.53 12.39 2.69
N ARG A 51 -8.80 12.47 1.38
CA ARG A 51 -10.00 11.90 0.76
C ARG A 51 -9.94 10.37 0.72
N VAL A 52 -10.97 9.72 1.25
CA VAL A 52 -11.18 8.27 1.17
C VAL A 52 -12.41 8.00 0.30
N LEU A 53 -12.31 7.03 -0.62
CA LEU A 53 -13.43 6.64 -1.50
C LEU A 53 -14.13 5.35 -1.06
N GLY A 54 -13.41 4.50 -0.35
CA GLY A 54 -13.91 3.22 0.14
C GLY A 54 -12.86 2.47 0.92
N VAL A 55 -13.23 1.27 1.35
CA VAL A 55 -12.42 0.39 2.18
C VAL A 55 -12.52 -1.03 1.63
N GLY A 56 -11.46 -1.80 1.79
CA GLY A 56 -11.46 -3.20 1.37
C GLY A 56 -10.23 -3.95 1.84
N SER A 57 -10.03 -5.13 1.27
CA SER A 57 -8.83 -5.94 1.48
C SER A 57 -7.92 -5.93 0.26
N VAL A 58 -6.62 -6.05 0.51
CA VAL A 58 -5.57 -6.13 -0.51
C VAL A 58 -4.76 -7.40 -0.27
N GLU A 59 -4.36 -8.06 -1.36
CA GLU A 59 -3.39 -9.15 -1.31
C GLU A 59 -2.10 -8.71 -1.99
N LEU A 60 -0.99 -8.80 -1.26
CA LEU A 60 0.34 -8.49 -1.76
C LEU A 60 1.14 -9.78 -1.86
N ARG A 61 1.60 -10.11 -3.06
CA ARG A 61 2.62 -11.14 -3.24
C ARG A 61 3.97 -10.48 -2.98
N VAL A 62 4.67 -10.94 -1.95
CA VAL A 62 5.91 -10.34 -1.46
C VAL A 62 7.03 -11.37 -1.45
N ARG A 63 8.27 -10.92 -1.55
CA ARG A 63 9.43 -11.78 -1.31
C ARG A 63 9.60 -12.01 0.19
N ARG A 64 9.92 -13.24 0.59
CA ARG A 64 10.14 -13.60 2.00
C ARG A 64 11.46 -13.03 2.51
N CYS A 65 12.54 -13.31 1.81
CA CYS A 65 13.88 -12.81 2.10
C CYS A 65 14.62 -12.45 0.81
N SER A 66 15.82 -11.90 0.95
CA SER A 66 16.70 -11.66 -0.20
C SER A 66 17.37 -12.98 -0.65
N GLY A 67 17.16 -13.35 -1.91
CA GLY A 67 18.02 -14.32 -2.62
C GLY A 67 17.44 -15.69 -2.97
N ASP A 68 16.48 -16.25 -2.23
CA ASP A 68 15.91 -17.59 -2.54
C ASP A 68 14.69 -17.52 -3.48
N GLY A 69 14.15 -16.31 -3.65
CA GLY A 69 13.02 -16.04 -4.50
C GLY A 69 11.68 -16.56 -3.96
N GLU A 70 11.63 -17.04 -2.72
CA GLU A 70 10.40 -17.48 -2.09
C GLU A 70 9.40 -16.34 -1.94
N ILE A 71 8.12 -16.69 -2.04
CA ILE A 71 7.02 -15.73 -2.09
C ILE A 71 6.04 -16.05 -0.97
N ASN A 72 5.62 -15.01 -0.26
CA ASN A 72 4.48 -15.06 0.65
C ASN A 72 3.35 -14.16 0.12
N THR A 73 2.14 -14.33 0.67
CA THR A 73 0.99 -13.47 0.38
C THR A 73 0.55 -12.76 1.65
N LEU A 74 0.75 -11.44 1.71
CA LEU A 74 0.21 -10.61 2.78
C LEU A 74 -1.22 -10.24 2.47
N VAL A 75 -2.12 -10.49 3.43
CA VAL A 75 -3.50 -10.03 3.37
C VAL A 75 -3.63 -8.82 4.27
N LEU A 76 -3.86 -7.65 3.68
CA LEU A 76 -4.11 -6.42 4.40
C LEU A 76 -5.61 -6.15 4.43
N ASP A 77 -6.20 -6.17 5.62
CA ASP A 77 -7.61 -5.85 5.82
C ASP A 77 -7.83 -4.37 6.13
N ASN A 78 -9.05 -3.92 5.85
CA ASN A 78 -9.51 -2.57 6.17
C ASN A 78 -8.66 -1.44 5.56
N VAL A 79 -8.09 -1.68 4.38
CA VAL A 79 -7.25 -0.74 3.63
C VAL A 79 -8.10 0.42 3.11
N LEU A 80 -7.65 1.65 3.33
CA LEU A 80 -8.32 2.86 2.84
C LEU A 80 -8.00 3.12 1.36
N HIS A 81 -9.01 3.32 0.51
CA HIS A 81 -8.79 3.74 -0.88
C HIS A 81 -8.61 5.26 -0.96
N MET A 82 -7.38 5.69 -1.18
CA MET A 82 -6.93 7.09 -1.15
C MET A 82 -6.27 7.48 -2.48
N PRO A 83 -7.05 7.85 -3.52
CA PRO A 83 -6.54 8.06 -4.88
C PRO A 83 -5.51 9.19 -5.01
N ASN A 84 -5.55 10.14 -4.08
CA ASN A 84 -4.65 11.30 -4.06
C ASN A 84 -3.34 11.02 -3.30
N ALA A 85 -3.18 9.85 -2.69
CA ALA A 85 -1.93 9.46 -2.06
C ALA A 85 -0.80 9.37 -3.11
N ARG A 86 0.44 9.63 -2.68
CA ARG A 86 1.64 9.52 -3.53
C ARG A 86 1.98 8.06 -3.84
N CYS A 87 1.79 7.18 -2.86
CA CYS A 87 2.07 5.75 -2.92
C CYS A 87 0.96 4.94 -2.21
N ASN A 88 1.18 3.64 -2.01
CA ASN A 88 0.43 2.83 -1.05
C ASN A 88 1.18 2.80 0.29
N GLY A 89 0.47 2.52 1.38
CA GLY A 89 1.02 2.48 2.73
C GLY A 89 0.71 1.18 3.46
N LEU A 90 1.75 0.48 3.91
CA LEU A 90 1.68 -0.59 4.89
C LEU A 90 1.97 0.02 6.26
N SER A 91 0.95 0.16 7.10
CA SER A 91 1.10 0.62 8.48
C SER A 91 1.72 -0.49 9.34
N LEU A 92 2.90 -0.26 9.92
CA LEU A 92 3.52 -1.19 10.86
C LEU A 92 2.72 -1.37 12.15
N PRO A 93 2.23 -0.30 12.81
CA PRO A 93 1.36 -0.47 13.97
C PRO A 93 0.15 -1.34 13.65
N LYS A 94 -0.50 -1.13 12.50
CA LYS A 94 -1.68 -1.92 12.10
C LYS A 94 -1.33 -3.35 11.72
N TYR A 95 -0.18 -3.56 11.11
CA TYR A 95 0.33 -4.89 10.81
C TYR A 95 0.57 -5.69 12.10
N ARG A 96 1.30 -5.10 13.07
CA ARG A 96 1.59 -5.71 14.39
C ARG A 96 0.30 -6.02 15.17
N GLU A 97 -0.73 -5.17 15.09
CA GLU A 97 -2.04 -5.46 15.71
C GLU A 97 -2.72 -6.72 15.14
N THR A 98 -2.55 -6.98 13.84
CA THR A 98 -3.23 -8.09 13.14
C THR A 98 -2.37 -9.35 13.05
N HIS A 99 -1.07 -9.23 13.30
CA HIS A 99 -0.07 -10.30 13.29
C HIS A 99 0.74 -10.27 14.60
N PRO A 100 0.10 -10.51 15.77
CA PRO A 100 0.76 -10.34 17.07
C PRO A 100 1.86 -11.37 17.36
N LEU A 101 1.97 -12.42 16.55
CA LEU A 101 2.97 -13.49 16.62
C LEU A 101 4.04 -13.33 15.54
N THR A 102 4.17 -12.15 14.94
CA THR A 102 5.19 -11.87 13.93
C THR A 102 6.18 -10.89 14.53
N GLY A 103 7.45 -11.29 14.60
CA GLY A 103 8.55 -10.39 14.93
C GLY A 103 8.78 -9.43 13.75
N VAL A 104 8.94 -8.14 14.04
CA VAL A 104 9.26 -7.14 13.01
C VAL A 104 10.46 -6.33 13.47
N ASP A 105 11.59 -6.54 12.80
CA ASP A 105 12.83 -5.80 12.99
C ASP A 105 12.86 -4.62 12.02
N ASP A 106 13.03 -3.40 12.53
CA ASP A 106 13.01 -2.14 11.77
C ASP A 106 14.31 -1.32 11.94
N GLU A 107 15.46 -2.00 11.88
CA GLU A 107 16.77 -1.34 11.97
C GLU A 107 17.17 -0.59 10.69
N GLY A 108 17.19 0.74 10.79
CA GLY A 108 17.65 1.62 9.71
C GLY A 108 16.66 1.65 8.54
N ASP A 109 17.16 1.46 7.32
CA ASP A 109 16.33 1.50 6.09
C ASP A 109 15.74 0.12 5.74
N HIS A 110 16.12 -0.92 6.47
CA HIS A 110 15.66 -2.29 6.27
C HIS A 110 14.59 -2.64 7.29
N VAL A 111 13.49 -3.23 6.81
CA VAL A 111 12.44 -3.76 7.67
C VAL A 111 12.19 -5.21 7.27
N GLU A 112 12.19 -6.12 8.22
CA GLU A 112 11.92 -7.53 7.99
C GLU A 112 10.89 -8.03 9.00
N ALA A 113 9.93 -8.81 8.51
CA ALA A 113 8.99 -9.54 9.34
C ALA A 113 9.31 -11.04 9.30
N ARG A 114 9.29 -11.66 10.47
CA ARG A 114 9.58 -13.09 10.68
C ARG A 114 8.52 -13.70 11.59
N SER A 115 8.37 -15.02 11.53
CA SER A 115 7.59 -15.78 12.53
C SER A 115 8.02 -15.44 13.96
N ASP A 116 7.16 -15.71 14.94
CA ASP A 116 7.37 -15.41 16.38
C ASP A 116 8.72 -15.93 16.91
N ASP A 117 9.13 -17.10 16.43
CA ASP A 117 10.38 -17.77 16.80
C ASP A 117 11.60 -17.29 15.98
N GLY A 118 11.40 -16.31 15.08
CA GLY A 118 12.42 -15.74 14.20
C GLY A 118 12.88 -16.66 13.06
N SER A 119 12.36 -17.88 12.99
CA SER A 119 12.90 -18.93 12.10
C SER A 119 12.51 -18.74 10.64
N GLU A 120 11.32 -18.23 10.38
CA GLU A 120 10.74 -18.17 9.04
C GLU A 120 10.52 -16.71 8.60
N PRO A 121 11.24 -16.20 7.58
CA PRO A 121 11.00 -14.87 7.04
C PRO A 121 9.62 -14.80 6.35
N GLU A 122 8.87 -13.74 6.57
CA GLU A 122 7.53 -13.56 6.01
C GLU A 122 7.53 -12.55 4.87
N TRP A 123 8.20 -11.42 5.07
CA TRP A 123 8.39 -10.37 4.08
C TRP A 123 9.47 -9.39 4.51
N TYR A 124 10.00 -8.63 3.56
CA TYR A 124 10.95 -7.57 3.85
C TYR A 124 10.76 -6.33 2.97
N ALA A 125 11.36 -5.23 3.41
CA ALA A 125 11.42 -3.97 2.72
C ALA A 125 12.89 -3.52 2.56
N GLU A 126 13.15 -2.79 1.48
CA GLU A 126 14.45 -2.20 1.18
C GLU A 126 14.35 -0.68 1.11
N GLY A 127 15.50 -0.02 1.29
CA GLY A 127 15.61 1.43 1.14
C GLY A 127 15.15 1.91 -0.24
N TYR A 128 14.30 2.93 -0.26
CA TYR A 128 13.71 3.52 -1.45
C TYR A 128 13.35 4.98 -1.19
N HIS A 129 14.11 5.93 -1.76
CA HIS A 129 13.93 7.38 -1.55
C HIS A 129 13.91 7.79 -0.07
N GLY A 130 14.81 7.23 0.75
CA GLY A 130 14.88 7.49 2.20
C GLY A 130 13.71 6.91 3.00
N LEU A 131 12.98 5.95 2.42
CA LEU A 131 11.87 5.22 3.03
C LEU A 131 12.12 3.71 2.89
N SER A 132 11.33 2.87 3.55
CA SER A 132 11.38 1.41 3.35
C SER A 132 10.22 0.97 2.45
N ARG A 133 10.53 0.41 1.28
CA ARG A 133 9.55 -0.12 0.32
C ARG A 133 9.51 -1.64 0.37
N VAL A 134 8.32 -2.19 0.58
CA VAL A 134 8.07 -3.65 0.57
C VAL A 134 8.47 -4.25 -0.77
N VAL A 135 9.22 -5.34 -0.75
CA VAL A 135 9.67 -6.02 -1.97
C VAL A 135 8.56 -6.94 -2.51
N LEU A 136 7.87 -6.46 -3.55
CA LEU A 136 6.84 -7.24 -4.22
C LEU A 136 7.43 -8.32 -5.12
N ALA A 137 6.81 -9.50 -5.13
CA ALA A 137 7.19 -10.58 -6.01
C ALA A 137 6.88 -10.25 -7.47
N GLY A 138 7.81 -10.60 -8.38
CA GLY A 138 7.67 -10.36 -9.82
C GLY A 138 7.98 -8.92 -10.26
N GLU A 139 8.45 -8.06 -9.36
CA GLU A 139 8.96 -6.71 -9.65
C GLU A 139 8.03 -5.89 -10.57
N PRO A 140 6.75 -5.71 -10.17
CA PRO A 140 5.78 -5.05 -11.01
C PRO A 140 6.19 -3.59 -11.27
N GLN A 141 6.10 -3.18 -12.54
CA GLN A 141 6.41 -1.82 -12.99
C GLN A 141 5.13 -0.97 -13.03
N GLY A 142 5.27 0.33 -12.74
CA GLY A 142 4.14 1.26 -12.76
C GLY A 142 4.52 2.68 -12.39
N GLU A 143 3.52 3.47 -12.00
CA GLU A 143 3.73 4.86 -11.58
C GLU A 143 4.39 4.92 -10.20
N SER A 144 5.47 5.70 -10.10
CA SER A 144 6.03 6.16 -8.83
C SER A 144 5.96 7.68 -8.79
N HIS A 145 5.58 8.21 -7.63
CA HIS A 145 5.51 9.65 -7.37
C HIS A 145 6.41 10.05 -6.19
N LEU A 146 7.42 9.23 -5.90
CA LEU A 146 8.43 9.47 -4.89
C LEU A 146 9.77 9.82 -5.58
N SER A 147 10.62 10.58 -4.88
CA SER A 147 11.89 11.10 -5.39
C SER A 147 12.83 11.42 -4.23
N ASP A 148 14.14 11.36 -4.47
CA ASP A 148 15.17 11.56 -3.44
C ASP A 148 15.23 13.00 -2.88
N ASP A 149 14.75 13.99 -3.63
CA ASP A 149 14.84 15.41 -3.26
C ASP A 149 13.72 15.89 -2.32
N GLU A 150 12.75 15.02 -1.98
CA GLU A 150 11.58 15.38 -1.17
C GLU A 150 11.56 14.61 0.15
N HIS A 151 11.18 15.30 1.23
CA HIS A 151 10.90 14.66 2.52
C HIS A 151 9.40 14.39 2.61
N TYR A 152 9.01 13.15 2.86
CA TYR A 152 7.61 12.74 2.83
C TYR A 152 7.06 12.47 4.24
N MET A 153 5.87 12.98 4.52
CA MET A 153 5.03 12.52 5.63
C MET A 153 3.89 11.68 5.06
N LEU A 154 4.11 10.36 4.98
CA LEU A 154 3.21 9.41 4.31
C LEU A 154 2.20 8.75 5.26
N SER A 155 2.50 8.72 6.56
CA SER A 155 1.67 8.10 7.58
C SER A 155 0.27 8.72 7.64
N VAL A 156 -0.75 7.85 7.61
CA VAL A 156 -2.15 8.25 7.84
C VAL A 156 -2.53 7.96 9.28
N MET A 157 -2.89 9.00 10.00
CA MET A 157 -3.43 8.92 11.35
C MET A 157 -4.93 9.19 11.32
N ALA A 158 -5.72 8.16 11.57
CA ALA A 158 -7.16 8.24 11.71
C ALA A 158 -7.55 8.37 13.19
N SER A 159 -8.41 9.32 13.52
CA SER A 159 -9.02 9.35 14.85
C SER A 159 -10.09 8.26 15.00
N ASN A 160 -10.41 7.90 16.24
CA ASN A 160 -11.51 6.95 16.52
C ASN A 160 -12.84 7.43 15.93
N GLU A 161 -13.13 8.73 16.03
CA GLU A 161 -14.35 9.33 15.48
C GLU A 161 -14.40 9.25 13.95
N GLU A 162 -13.27 9.52 13.29
CA GLU A 162 -13.14 9.40 11.83
C GLU A 162 -13.39 7.96 11.36
N MET A 163 -12.79 6.98 12.04
CA MET A 163 -12.98 5.56 11.75
C MET A 163 -14.41 5.10 12.02
N GLU A 164 -15.01 5.53 13.14
CA GLU A 164 -16.40 5.19 13.44
C GLU A 164 -17.35 5.70 12.35
N LYS A 165 -17.21 6.97 11.95
CA LYS A 165 -17.99 7.57 10.85
C LYS A 165 -17.79 6.81 9.54
N LEU A 166 -16.58 6.37 9.24
CA LEU A 166 -16.29 5.56 8.06
C LEU A 166 -17.02 4.22 8.13
N TRP A 167 -16.95 3.52 9.25
CA TRP A 167 -17.59 2.21 9.42
C TRP A 167 -19.11 2.27 9.42
N GLN A 168 -19.70 3.33 9.96
CA GLN A 168 -21.14 3.57 9.82
C GLN A 168 -21.55 3.67 8.34
N ARG A 169 -20.77 4.36 7.50
CA ARG A 169 -21.04 4.43 6.05
C ARG A 169 -20.89 3.08 5.35
N VAL A 170 -19.87 2.30 5.71
CA VAL A 170 -19.66 0.95 5.17
C VAL A 170 -20.87 0.06 5.50
N ARG A 171 -21.31 0.06 6.77
CA ARG A 171 -22.48 -0.72 7.21
C ARG A 171 -23.73 -0.27 6.50
N ASN A 172 -24.07 1.01 6.52
CA ASN A 172 -25.31 1.52 5.92
C ASN A 172 -25.46 1.19 4.43
N ARG A 173 -24.34 1.09 3.70
CA ARG A 173 -24.35 0.70 2.28
C ARG A 173 -24.36 -0.80 2.04
N SER A 174 -24.02 -1.60 3.05
CA SER A 174 -24.10 -3.07 2.98
C SER A 174 -25.55 -3.57 3.12
N TRP A 175 -26.45 -2.76 3.69
CA TRP A 175 -27.88 -3.08 3.85
C TRP A 175 -28.77 -2.64 2.68
N VAL A 176 -28.20 -1.93 1.70
CA VAL A 176 -28.93 -1.37 0.54
C VAL A 176 -28.50 -2.07 -0.76
N ALA A 177 -27.76 -3.18 -0.66
CA ALA A 177 -27.27 -3.98 -1.78
C ALA A 177 -27.97 -5.34 -1.83
#